data_AF-A0A1F8NXX6-F1
#
_entry.id   AF-A0A1F8NXX6-F1
#
_cell.length_a   1.000
_cell.length_b   1.000
_cell.length_c   1.000
_cell.angle_alpha   90.00
_cell.angle_beta   90.00
_cell.angle_gamma   90.00
#
_symmetry.space_group_name_H-M   'P 1'
#
loop_
_entity.id
_entity.type
_entity.pdbx_description
1 polymer ?
#
loop_
_entity_poly.entity_id
_entity_poly.type
_entity_poly.pdbx_seq_one_letter_code
_entity_poly.pdbx_strand_id
1 'polypeptide(L)'
;MTRNLIAAILSHYSLPLGGTHGITHWARVLENGQRLAAATGARMDVAALFAVLHDSQRENEGIDPGHGARGARLAAHLRGAAFDLDDAGFALLTLACQAHTDGQTLADVSVQTCWDADRLDLPRVAILVTDEYLCTPTARDPDLIAWARARAERRHIPELIWSDWGLVPSDLRPTPS
;
A
#
# COMPACT_ATOMS: atom_id res chain seq x y z
N MET A 1 -11.88 3.06 4.22
CA MET A 1 -11.84 2.55 2.82
C MET A 1 -13.18 1.88 2.52
N THR A 2 -13.76 2.02 1.33
CA THR A 2 -15.09 1.43 1.05
C THR A 2 -14.96 0.01 0.49
N ARG A 3 -15.94 -0.86 0.79
CA ARG A 3 -16.05 -2.20 0.18
C ARG A 3 -16.12 -2.14 -1.34
N ASN A 4 -16.83 -1.14 -1.88
CA ASN A 4 -16.99 -0.93 -3.31
C ASN A 4 -15.64 -0.67 -4.00
N LEU A 5 -14.77 0.14 -3.41
CA LEU A 5 -13.45 0.38 -3.97
C LEU A 5 -12.59 -0.89 -3.98
N ILE A 6 -12.57 -1.63 -2.86
CA ILE A 6 -11.80 -2.88 -2.80
C ILE A 6 -12.32 -3.89 -3.82
N ALA A 7 -13.64 -4.09 -3.91
CA ALA A 7 -14.23 -4.97 -4.91
C ALA A 7 -13.89 -4.54 -6.36
N ALA A 8 -13.91 -3.24 -6.63
CA ALA A 8 -13.53 -2.70 -7.94
C ALA A 8 -12.05 -2.88 -8.25
N ILE A 9 -11.15 -2.82 -7.26
CA ILE A 9 -9.73 -3.12 -7.47
C ILE A 9 -9.53 -4.62 -7.71
N LEU A 10 -10.18 -5.46 -6.90
CA LEU A 10 -10.05 -6.92 -6.97
C LEU A 10 -10.58 -7.51 -8.28
N SER A 11 -11.54 -6.88 -8.95
CA SER A 11 -11.97 -7.32 -10.29
C SER A 11 -10.88 -7.18 -11.37
N HIS A 12 -9.81 -6.44 -11.08
CA HIS A 12 -8.63 -6.30 -11.94
C HIS A 12 -7.38 -6.98 -11.37
N TYR A 13 -7.49 -7.67 -10.23
CA TYR A 13 -6.36 -8.34 -9.57
C TYR A 13 -6.26 -9.81 -10.03
N SER A 14 -5.07 -10.23 -10.45
CA SER A 14 -4.85 -11.56 -11.04
C SER A 14 -4.04 -12.53 -10.17
N LEU A 15 -3.48 -12.05 -9.06
CA LEU A 15 -2.66 -12.85 -8.16
C LEU A 15 -3.47 -13.40 -6.98
N PRO A 16 -2.95 -14.38 -6.22
CA PRO A 16 -3.62 -14.86 -5.01
C PRO A 16 -3.80 -13.73 -3.99
N LEU A 17 -5.00 -13.59 -3.41
CA LEU A 17 -5.27 -12.53 -2.42
C LEU A 17 -4.38 -12.63 -1.17
N GLY A 18 -4.06 -13.86 -0.75
CA GLY A 18 -3.10 -14.14 0.32
C GLY A 18 -1.62 -14.16 -0.14
N GLY A 19 -1.35 -13.76 -1.38
CA GLY A 19 0.00 -13.64 -1.93
C GLY A 19 0.86 -12.62 -1.20
N THR A 20 2.15 -12.61 -1.52
CA THR A 20 3.16 -11.77 -0.85
C THR A 20 2.86 -10.27 -1.07
N HIS A 21 2.33 -9.93 -2.23
CA HIS A 21 1.90 -8.57 -2.61
C HIS A 21 0.37 -8.43 -2.61
N GLY A 22 -0.34 -9.31 -1.89
CA GLY A 22 -1.79 -9.35 -1.82
C GLY A 22 -2.38 -8.47 -0.73
N ILE A 23 -3.68 -8.69 -0.44
CA ILE A 23 -4.49 -7.80 0.39
C ILE A 23 -3.95 -7.66 1.83
N THR A 24 -3.26 -8.67 2.36
CA THR A 24 -2.65 -8.58 3.70
C THR A 24 -1.52 -7.56 3.74
N HIS A 25 -0.74 -7.45 2.67
CA HIS A 25 0.29 -6.43 2.51
C HIS A 25 -0.36 -5.05 2.39
N TRP A 26 -1.34 -4.89 1.50
CA TRP A 26 -2.05 -3.61 1.32
C TRP A 26 -2.66 -3.10 2.62
N ALA A 27 -3.24 -4.00 3.43
CA ALA A 27 -3.82 -3.65 4.72
C ALA A 27 -2.75 -3.19 5.72
N ARG A 28 -1.57 -3.82 5.74
CA ARG A 28 -0.48 -3.37 6.60
C ARG A 28 0.07 -2.02 6.15
N VAL A 29 0.23 -1.79 4.85
CA VAL A 29 0.61 -0.49 4.27
C VAL A 29 -0.41 0.58 4.63
N LEU A 30 -1.71 0.27 4.60
CA LEU A 30 -2.76 1.22 4.99
C LEU A 30 -2.62 1.65 6.45
N GLU A 31 -2.46 0.71 7.39
CA GLU A 31 -2.28 1.04 8.81
C GLU A 31 -0.98 1.81 9.07
N ASN A 32 0.11 1.47 8.36
CA ASN A 32 1.36 2.23 8.42
C ASN A 32 1.15 3.67 7.93
N GLY A 33 0.53 3.83 6.77
CA GLY A 33 0.26 5.12 6.14
C GLY A 33 -0.66 6.01 6.96
N GLN A 34 -1.69 5.44 7.61
CA GLN A 34 -2.57 6.18 8.52
C GLN A 34 -1.82 6.74 9.74
N ARG A 35 -0.97 5.92 10.36
CA ARG A 35 -0.14 6.36 11.50
C ARG A 35 0.84 7.45 11.10
N LEU A 36 1.53 7.26 9.98
CA LEU A 36 2.46 8.26 9.44
C LEU A 36 1.75 9.55 9.09
N ALA A 37 0.64 9.49 8.34
CA ALA A 37 -0.11 10.68 7.91
C ALA A 37 -0.64 11.50 9.10
N ALA A 38 -1.10 10.82 10.16
CA ALA A 38 -1.53 11.49 11.39
C ALA A 38 -0.40 12.28 12.06
N ALA A 39 0.84 11.83 11.95
CA ALA A 39 2.01 12.48 12.55
C ALA A 39 2.69 13.51 11.62
N THR A 40 2.66 13.31 10.31
CA THR A 40 3.36 14.15 9.34
C THR A 40 2.49 15.27 8.76
N GLY A 41 1.17 15.19 8.93
CA GLY A 41 0.22 16.08 8.26
C GLY A 41 0.01 15.77 6.78
N ALA A 42 0.51 14.61 6.30
CA ALA A 42 0.28 14.15 4.95
C ALA A 42 -1.21 13.91 4.67
N ARG A 43 -1.55 13.96 3.38
CA ARG A 43 -2.88 13.64 2.87
C ARG A 43 -3.25 12.18 3.14
N MET A 44 -4.14 11.98 4.11
CA MET A 44 -4.60 10.64 4.52
C MET A 44 -5.39 9.92 3.43
N ASP A 45 -6.14 10.66 2.61
CA ASP A 45 -6.85 10.13 1.45
C ASP A 45 -5.89 9.57 0.39
N VAL A 46 -4.80 10.28 0.11
CA VAL A 46 -3.72 9.83 -0.79
C VAL A 46 -3.02 8.59 -0.25
N ALA A 47 -2.60 8.61 1.02
CA ALA A 47 -1.93 7.46 1.65
C ALA A 47 -2.83 6.22 1.67
N ALA A 48 -4.12 6.38 1.93
CA ALA A 48 -5.06 5.28 1.95
C ALA A 48 -5.27 4.67 0.56
N LEU A 49 -5.43 5.51 -0.47
CA LEU A 49 -5.59 5.04 -1.85
C LEU A 49 -4.32 4.38 -2.37
N PHE A 50 -3.15 4.94 -2.09
CA PHE A 50 -1.86 4.34 -2.44
C PHE A 50 -1.72 2.92 -1.89
N ALA A 51 -2.05 2.73 -0.61
CA ALA A 51 -1.91 1.45 0.07
C ALA A 51 -2.61 0.28 -0.65
N VAL A 52 -3.75 0.54 -1.29
CA VAL A 52 -4.55 -0.49 -1.99
C VAL A 52 -4.35 -0.51 -3.50
N LEU A 53 -3.61 0.47 -4.08
CA LEU A 53 -3.44 0.59 -5.53
C LEU A 53 -2.00 0.30 -6.01
N HIS A 54 -0.96 0.61 -5.22
CA HIS A 54 0.45 0.57 -5.68
C HIS A 54 0.87 -0.80 -6.23
N ASP A 55 0.42 -1.88 -5.57
CA ASP A 55 0.67 -3.28 -5.93
C ASP A 55 -0.56 -4.00 -6.54
N SER A 56 -1.65 -3.27 -6.77
CA SER A 56 -2.91 -3.85 -7.26
C SER A 56 -2.88 -4.34 -8.70
N GLN A 57 -1.85 -3.98 -9.45
CA GLN A 57 -1.70 -4.33 -10.86
C GLN A 57 -0.38 -5.03 -11.10
N ARG A 58 0.05 -5.84 -10.14
CA ARG A 58 1.15 -6.78 -10.37
C ARG A 58 0.73 -7.91 -11.30
N GLU A 59 1.65 -8.36 -12.14
CA GLU A 59 1.50 -9.51 -13.03
C GLU A 59 2.19 -10.76 -12.45
N ASN A 60 3.08 -10.57 -11.46
CA ASN A 60 3.74 -11.66 -10.74
C ASN A 60 4.18 -11.24 -9.32
N GLU A 61 4.52 -12.23 -8.49
CA GLU A 61 4.95 -12.06 -7.09
C GLU A 61 6.46 -11.74 -6.92
N GLY A 62 7.20 -11.60 -8.02
CA GLY A 62 8.63 -11.33 -8.05
C GLY A 62 8.93 -9.93 -8.57
N ILE A 63 9.92 -9.82 -9.46
CA ILE A 63 10.28 -8.56 -10.12
C ILE A 63 9.23 -8.26 -11.20
N ASP A 64 8.61 -7.10 -11.10
CA ASP A 64 7.54 -6.69 -12.00
C ASP A 64 7.68 -5.21 -12.37
N PRO A 65 8.54 -4.86 -13.33
CA PRO A 65 8.77 -3.46 -13.68
C PRO A 65 7.49 -2.78 -14.17
N GLY A 66 7.20 -1.59 -13.62
CA GLY A 66 6.05 -0.79 -14.05
C GLY A 66 4.70 -1.14 -13.42
N HIS A 67 4.64 -2.05 -12.44
CA HIS A 67 3.41 -2.33 -11.68
C HIS A 67 2.82 -1.07 -11.04
N GLY A 68 3.65 -0.20 -10.46
CA GLY A 68 3.21 1.09 -9.93
C GLY A 68 2.54 1.99 -10.97
N ALA A 69 3.06 2.02 -12.20
CA ALA A 69 2.46 2.76 -13.31
C ALA A 69 1.13 2.13 -13.77
N ARG A 70 1.01 0.79 -13.76
CA ARG A 70 -0.28 0.12 -13.99
C ARG A 70 -1.28 0.44 -12.87
N GLY A 71 -0.85 0.43 -11.61
CA GLY A 71 -1.67 0.81 -10.46
C GLY A 71 -2.20 2.24 -10.57
N ALA A 72 -1.36 3.18 -10.98
CA ALA A 72 -1.79 4.56 -11.26
C ALA A 72 -2.80 4.67 -12.42
N ARG A 73 -2.65 3.85 -13.48
CA ARG A 73 -3.64 3.78 -14.56
C ARG A 73 -4.98 3.22 -14.09
N LEU A 74 -4.98 2.20 -13.23
CA LEU A 74 -6.19 1.70 -12.61
C LEU A 74 -6.84 2.76 -11.71
N ALA A 75 -6.04 3.50 -10.93
CA ALA A 75 -6.53 4.62 -10.12
C ALA A 75 -7.27 5.66 -10.98
N ALA A 76 -6.72 6.00 -12.15
CA ALA A 76 -7.37 6.93 -13.10
C ALA A 76 -8.70 6.39 -13.63
N HIS A 77 -8.76 5.09 -13.91
CA HIS A 77 -9.99 4.43 -14.37
C HIS A 77 -11.09 4.42 -13.29
N LEU A 78 -10.72 4.25 -12.03
CA LEU A 78 -11.65 4.13 -10.91
C LEU A 78 -12.06 5.48 -10.28
N ARG A 79 -11.30 6.56 -10.54
CA ARG A 79 -11.59 7.90 -10.04
C ARG A 79 -12.92 8.43 -10.58
N GLY A 80 -13.76 8.97 -9.70
CA GLY A 80 -15.12 9.43 -9.99
C GLY A 80 -16.17 8.32 -10.08
N ALA A 81 -15.75 7.04 -10.12
CA ALA A 81 -16.66 5.89 -10.17
C ALA A 81 -16.67 5.11 -8.84
N ALA A 82 -15.50 4.78 -8.31
CA ALA A 82 -15.34 4.00 -7.08
C ALA A 82 -14.82 4.82 -5.89
N PHE A 83 -14.13 5.92 -6.16
CA PHE A 83 -13.67 6.90 -5.17
C PHE A 83 -13.61 8.29 -5.79
N ASP A 84 -13.60 9.32 -4.94
CA ASP A 84 -13.31 10.69 -5.36
C ASP A 84 -12.01 11.17 -4.72
N LEU A 85 -11.28 12.02 -5.44
CA LEU A 85 -10.03 12.64 -5.01
C LEU A 85 -9.84 13.88 -5.88
N ASP A 86 -9.44 15.02 -5.30
CA ASP A 86 -9.16 16.22 -6.09
C ASP A 86 -7.92 16.05 -6.98
N ASP A 87 -7.72 16.98 -7.92
CA ASP A 87 -6.64 16.88 -8.91
C ASP A 87 -5.24 16.91 -8.29
N ALA A 88 -5.05 17.70 -7.23
CA ALA A 88 -3.78 17.79 -6.53
C ALA A 88 -3.45 16.46 -5.83
N GLY A 89 -4.44 15.87 -5.13
CA GLY A 89 -4.33 14.57 -4.49
C GLY A 89 -4.09 13.46 -5.50
N PHE A 90 -4.76 13.52 -6.65
CA PHE A 90 -4.59 12.52 -7.70
C PHE A 90 -3.21 12.59 -8.35
N ALA A 91 -2.65 13.78 -8.51
CA ALA A 91 -1.26 13.94 -8.95
C ALA A 91 -0.27 13.32 -7.96
N LEU A 92 -0.48 13.52 -6.65
CA LEU A 92 0.33 12.92 -5.59
C LEU A 92 0.19 11.39 -5.58
N LEU A 93 -1.02 10.85 -5.65
CA LEU A 93 -1.27 9.41 -5.73
C LEU A 93 -0.58 8.78 -6.95
N THR A 94 -0.69 9.44 -8.10
CA THR A 94 -0.07 8.98 -9.35
C THR A 94 1.45 8.89 -9.20
N LEU A 95 2.09 9.94 -8.69
CA LEU A 95 3.53 9.96 -8.45
C LEU A 95 3.95 8.92 -7.42
N ALA A 96 3.21 8.83 -6.30
CA ALA A 96 3.48 7.86 -5.24
C ALA A 96 3.49 6.43 -5.80
N CYS A 97 2.45 6.03 -6.54
CA CYS A 97 2.38 4.72 -7.17
C CYS A 97 3.50 4.51 -8.20
N GLN A 98 3.78 5.47 -9.08
CA GLN A 98 4.76 5.28 -10.17
C GLN A 98 6.19 5.09 -9.66
N ALA A 99 6.58 5.79 -8.59
CA ALA A 99 7.98 5.88 -8.16
C ALA A 99 8.29 5.11 -6.85
N HIS A 100 7.35 4.35 -6.28
CA HIS A 100 7.55 3.73 -4.96
C HIS A 100 8.72 2.73 -4.90
N THR A 101 9.06 2.09 -6.02
CA THR A 101 10.18 1.16 -6.11
C THR A 101 11.53 1.79 -6.49
N ASP A 102 11.57 3.10 -6.76
CA ASP A 102 12.78 3.75 -7.31
C ASP A 102 13.82 4.11 -6.24
N GLY A 103 13.51 3.88 -4.95
CA GLY A 103 14.39 4.23 -3.84
C GLY A 103 14.50 5.74 -3.55
N GLN A 104 13.66 6.57 -4.19
CA GLN A 104 13.64 8.01 -3.96
C GLN A 104 13.15 8.36 -2.54
N THR A 105 13.67 9.45 -1.97
CA THR A 105 13.31 9.93 -0.62
C THR A 105 12.87 11.39 -0.59
N LEU A 106 12.96 12.10 -1.72
CA LEU A 106 12.59 13.52 -1.83
C LEU A 106 11.31 13.66 -2.67
N ALA A 107 10.24 14.14 -2.05
CA ALA A 107 8.96 14.46 -2.69
C ALA A 107 8.10 15.31 -1.73
N ASP A 108 6.85 15.57 -2.13
CA ASP A 108 5.81 16.02 -1.19
C ASP A 108 5.67 15.05 -0.01
N VAL A 109 5.35 15.57 1.18
CA VAL A 109 5.23 14.77 2.42
C VAL A 109 4.21 13.64 2.29
N SER A 110 3.18 13.80 1.46
CA SER A 110 2.17 12.76 1.21
C SER A 110 2.73 11.60 0.39
N VAL A 111 3.56 11.91 -0.60
CA VAL A 111 4.24 10.92 -1.44
C VAL A 111 5.30 10.18 -0.61
N GLN A 112 6.10 10.92 0.16
CA GLN A 112 7.05 10.37 1.13
C GLN A 112 6.37 9.41 2.11
N THR A 113 5.22 9.81 2.67
CA THR A 113 4.43 8.99 3.59
C THR A 113 3.95 7.70 2.93
N CYS A 114 3.55 7.74 1.67
CA CYS A 114 3.18 6.55 0.91
C CYS A 114 4.37 5.56 0.78
N TRP A 115 5.52 6.07 0.36
CA TRP A 115 6.72 5.25 0.20
C TRP A 115 7.20 4.66 1.53
N ASP A 116 7.18 5.45 2.61
CA ASP A 116 7.53 4.99 3.95
C ASP A 116 6.58 3.89 4.42
N ALA A 117 5.26 4.04 4.17
CA ALA A 117 4.27 3.05 4.57
C ALA A 117 4.50 1.68 3.93
N ASP A 118 4.88 1.63 2.65
CA ASP A 118 5.25 0.40 1.93
C ASP A 118 6.62 -0.13 2.38
N ARG A 119 7.64 0.74 2.46
CA ARG A 119 9.00 0.36 2.87
C ARG A 119 9.04 -0.24 4.28
N LEU A 120 8.21 0.25 5.20
CA LEU A 120 8.08 -0.32 6.55
C LEU A 120 7.56 -1.77 6.56
N ASP A 121 6.90 -2.24 5.49
CA ASP A 121 6.41 -3.61 5.34
C ASP A 121 7.39 -4.52 4.56
N LEU A 122 8.58 -4.03 4.16
CA LEU A 122 9.63 -4.81 3.48
C LEU A 122 10.10 -6.09 4.22
N PRO A 123 10.11 -6.16 5.56
CA PRO A 123 10.51 -7.40 6.25
C PRO A 123 9.62 -8.60 5.91
N ARG A 124 8.42 -8.40 5.35
CA ARG A 124 7.55 -9.48 4.83
C ARG A 124 8.22 -10.34 3.76
N VAL A 125 9.18 -9.74 3.03
CA VAL A 125 10.01 -10.35 1.97
C VAL A 125 11.48 -10.44 2.37
N ALA A 126 11.76 -10.46 3.68
CA ALA A 126 13.11 -10.57 4.24
C ALA A 126 14.07 -9.44 3.84
N ILE A 127 13.55 -8.27 3.45
CA ILE A 127 14.34 -7.06 3.22
C ILE A 127 14.36 -6.24 4.50
N LEU A 128 15.57 -5.88 4.96
CA LEU A 128 15.75 -5.05 6.15
C LEU A 128 15.36 -3.60 5.84
N VAL A 129 14.58 -2.99 6.72
CA VAL A 129 14.30 -1.55 6.67
C VAL A 129 15.56 -0.80 7.10
N THR A 130 16.06 0.06 6.22
CA THR A 130 17.23 0.90 6.44
C THR A 130 16.83 2.37 6.46
N ASP A 131 17.28 3.08 7.49
CA ASP A 131 16.92 4.48 7.78
C ASP A 131 17.14 5.43 6.59
N GLU A 132 18.20 5.19 5.83
CA GLU A 132 18.61 5.96 4.64
C GLU A 132 17.55 5.97 3.52
N TYR A 133 16.69 4.95 3.48
CA TYR A 133 15.61 4.83 2.49
C TYR A 133 14.25 5.23 3.05
N LEU A 134 14.16 5.63 4.30
CA LEU A 134 12.95 6.22 4.86
C LEU A 134 12.99 7.73 4.68
N CYS A 135 11.84 8.33 4.37
CA CYS A 135 11.71 9.71 3.94
C CYS A 135 11.50 10.64 5.13
N THR A 136 10.55 10.29 6.01
CA THR A 136 10.07 11.16 7.07
C THR A 136 10.73 10.87 8.42
N PRO A 137 10.97 11.89 9.28
CA PRO A 137 11.50 11.65 10.62
C PRO A 137 10.65 10.67 11.44
N THR A 138 9.32 10.70 11.26
CA THR A 138 8.41 9.75 11.93
C THR A 138 8.64 8.32 11.47
N ALA A 139 8.83 8.08 10.17
CA ALA A 139 9.12 6.73 9.67
C ALA A 139 10.44 6.17 10.22
N ARG A 140 11.41 7.07 10.46
CA ARG A 140 12.74 6.77 11.02
C ARG A 140 12.74 6.49 12.52
N ASP A 141 11.61 6.65 13.20
CA ASP A 141 11.49 6.32 14.63
C ASP A 141 11.76 4.81 14.85
N PRO A 142 12.77 4.45 15.65
CA PRO A 142 13.09 3.04 15.94
C PRO A 142 11.90 2.24 16.47
N ASP A 143 11.02 2.85 17.26
CA ASP A 143 9.86 2.16 17.83
C ASP A 143 8.81 1.87 16.75
N LEU A 144 8.62 2.80 15.80
CA LEU A 144 7.72 2.59 14.66
C LEU A 144 8.27 1.52 13.71
N ILE A 145 9.58 1.55 13.43
CA ILE A 145 10.26 0.52 12.63
C ILE A 145 10.09 -0.85 13.28
N ALA A 146 10.34 -0.97 14.59
CA ALA A 146 10.18 -2.22 15.33
C ALA A 146 8.72 -2.72 15.30
N TRP A 147 7.76 -1.83 15.48
CA TRP A 147 6.33 -2.14 15.40
C TRP A 147 5.92 -2.65 14.02
N ALA A 148 6.31 -1.96 12.94
CA ALA A 148 5.97 -2.36 11.58
C ALA A 148 6.66 -3.68 11.20
N ARG A 149 7.95 -3.80 11.53
CA ARG A 149 8.75 -5.01 11.29
C ARG A 149 8.13 -6.25 11.93
N ALA A 150 7.73 -6.16 13.21
CA ALA A 150 7.14 -7.30 13.91
C ALA A 150 5.84 -7.79 13.23
N ARG A 151 5.03 -6.86 12.68
CA ARG A 151 3.81 -7.19 11.92
C ARG A 151 4.14 -7.81 10.56
N ALA A 152 5.10 -7.26 9.84
CA ALA A 152 5.54 -7.74 8.54
C ALA A 152 6.12 -9.16 8.60
N GLU A 153 7.06 -9.41 9.53
CA GLU A 153 7.73 -10.71 9.71
C GLU A 153 6.76 -11.82 10.12
N ARG A 154 5.77 -11.51 10.97
CA ARG A 154 4.74 -12.46 11.40
C ARG A 154 3.61 -12.63 10.37
N ARG A 155 3.67 -11.93 9.23
CA ARG A 155 2.59 -11.86 8.25
C ARG A 155 1.24 -11.55 8.91
N HIS A 156 1.26 -10.57 9.81
CA HIS A 156 0.06 -10.13 10.51
C HIS A 156 -1.04 -9.79 9.50
N ILE A 157 -2.26 -10.22 9.80
CA ILE A 157 -3.45 -10.01 8.99
C ILE A 157 -4.31 -8.98 9.72
N PRO A 158 -4.33 -7.70 9.26
CA PRO A 158 -5.12 -6.66 9.90
C PRO A 158 -6.62 -6.96 9.89
N GLU A 159 -7.32 -6.61 10.98
CA GLU A 159 -8.76 -6.84 11.15
C GLU A 159 -9.62 -6.09 10.11
N LEU A 160 -9.11 -4.98 9.58
CA LEU A 160 -9.78 -4.16 8.57
C LEU A 160 -10.16 -4.95 7.30
N ILE A 161 -9.46 -6.05 7.01
CA ILE A 161 -9.77 -6.91 5.87
C ILE A 161 -11.20 -7.47 5.99
N TRP A 162 -11.61 -7.82 7.21
CA TRP A 162 -12.94 -8.36 7.47
C TRP A 162 -13.95 -7.25 7.80
N SER A 163 -13.59 -6.33 8.68
CA SER A 163 -14.52 -5.29 9.14
C SER A 163 -14.89 -4.31 8.01
N ASP A 164 -13.87 -3.82 7.30
CA ASP A 164 -14.00 -2.70 6.39
C ASP A 164 -14.07 -3.17 4.94
N TRP A 165 -13.25 -4.15 4.56
CA TRP A 165 -13.19 -4.64 3.18
C TRP A 165 -14.19 -5.76 2.89
N GLY A 166 -14.75 -6.37 3.94
CA GLY A 166 -15.81 -7.37 3.83
C GLY A 166 -15.34 -8.71 3.23
N LEU A 167 -14.04 -8.98 3.29
CA LEU A 167 -13.45 -10.25 2.87
C LEU A 167 -13.45 -11.23 4.05
N VAL A 168 -13.26 -12.51 3.78
CA VAL A 168 -13.25 -13.58 4.80
C VAL A 168 -11.95 -14.38 4.74
N PRO A 169 -11.54 -15.08 5.82
CA PRO A 169 -10.28 -15.82 5.85
C PRO A 169 -10.11 -16.88 4.75
N SER A 170 -11.21 -17.41 4.22
CA SER A 170 -11.17 -18.35 3.08
C SER A 170 -10.68 -17.70 1.79
N ASP A 171 -10.89 -16.39 1.60
CA ASP A 171 -10.49 -15.66 0.38
C ASP A 171 -8.96 -15.54 0.26
N LEU A 172 -8.26 -15.63 1.39
CA LEU A 172 -6.79 -15.59 1.46
C LEU A 172 -6.13 -16.92 1.10
N ARG A 173 -6.89 -18.01 1.01
CA ARG A 173 -6.32 -19.32 0.69
C ARG A 173 -6.01 -19.38 -0.81
N PRO A 174 -4.87 -19.96 -1.22
CA PRO A 174 -4.66 -20.27 -2.63
C PRO A 174 -5.82 -21.13 -3.14
N THR A 175 -6.38 -20.78 -4.30
CA THR A 175 -7.32 -21.69 -4.98
C THR A 175 -6.56 -22.98 -5.27
N PRO A 176 -7.08 -24.15 -4.88
CA PRO A 176 -6.46 -25.41 -5.27
C PRO A 176 -6.42 -25.47 -6.80
N SER A 177 -5.22 -25.70 -7.34
CA SER A 177 -4.95 -25.96 -8.74
C SER A 177 -5.71 -27.17 -9.26
#